data_AF-A0A0Q6C2V5-F1
#
_entry.id   AF-A0A0Q6C2V5-F1
#
_cell.length_a   1.000
_cell.length_b   1.000
_cell.length_c   1.000
_cell.angle_alpha   90.00
_cell.angle_beta   90.00
_cell.angle_gamma   90.00
#
_symmetry.space_group_name_H-M   'P 1'
#
loop_
_entity.id
_entity.type
_entity.pdbx_description
1 polymer ?
#
loop_
_entity_poly.entity_id
_entity_poly.type
_entity_poly.pdbx_seq_one_letter_code
_entity_poly.pdbx_strand_id
1 'polypeptide(L)'
;MSSVGPRSLWSAADQHLFERSLAAVPAGYSCGMFGGRRWSATKKPSPDGSRIWLFAEELGANGIVSFNAYRLTDGTFLVKPCEMSMAKVEEFVLGYRMGQNSDGSVETRPLVPDDGRNLRGARR
;
A
#
# COMPACT_ATOMS: atom_id res chain seq x y z
N MET A 1 -18.79 24.59 -10.08
CA MET A 1 -17.61 24.54 -9.19
C MET A 1 -17.65 23.18 -8.50
N SER A 2 -16.78 22.28 -8.93
CA SER A 2 -16.88 20.85 -8.63
C SER A 2 -16.83 20.58 -7.12
N SER A 3 -17.87 19.91 -6.65
CA SER A 3 -18.01 19.38 -5.30
C SER A 3 -16.78 18.55 -4.94
N VAL A 4 -16.01 19.03 -3.97
CA VAL A 4 -14.93 18.26 -3.34
C VAL A 4 -15.62 17.15 -2.56
N GLY A 5 -15.44 15.90 -3.01
CA GLY A 5 -16.04 14.71 -2.38
C GLY A 5 -15.72 14.63 -0.88
N PRO A 6 -16.51 13.88 -0.10
CA PRO A 6 -16.52 13.96 1.34
C PRO A 6 -15.13 13.65 1.90
N ARG A 7 -14.63 14.57 2.74
CA ARG A 7 -13.60 14.35 3.76
C ARG A 7 -13.85 12.96 4.37
N SER A 8 -12.97 11.98 4.18
CA SER A 8 -13.00 10.76 4.99
C SER A 8 -13.05 11.22 6.46
N LEU A 9 -14.12 10.91 7.16
CA LEU A 9 -14.34 11.30 8.56
C LEU A 9 -13.51 10.39 9.48
N TRP A 10 -12.20 10.34 9.26
CA TRP A 10 -11.29 9.76 10.23
C TRP A 10 -11.03 10.78 11.33
N SER A 11 -10.96 10.31 12.57
CA SER A 11 -10.32 11.12 13.60
C SER A 11 -8.83 11.26 13.29
N ALA A 12 -8.17 12.28 13.86
CA ALA A 12 -6.73 12.42 13.72
C ALA A 12 -5.96 11.18 14.24
N ALA A 13 -6.50 10.49 15.25
CA ALA A 13 -5.92 9.27 15.79
C ALA A 13 -6.03 8.09 14.82
N ASP A 14 -7.21 7.90 14.19
CA ASP A 14 -7.43 6.84 13.21
C ASP A 14 -6.54 7.03 11.98
N GLN A 15 -6.44 8.27 11.49
CA GLN A 15 -5.54 8.62 10.41
C GLN A 15 -4.09 8.27 10.77
N HIS A 16 -3.63 8.65 11.97
CA HIS A 16 -2.28 8.37 12.42
C HIS A 16 -1.99 6.85 12.55
N LEU A 17 -2.97 6.06 13.02
CA LEU A 17 -2.86 4.61 13.10
C LEU A 17 -2.77 3.96 11.72
N PHE A 18 -3.59 4.42 10.77
CA PHE A 18 -3.54 3.96 9.39
C PHE A 18 -2.20 4.28 8.74
N GLU A 19 -1.74 5.53 8.85
CA GLU A 19 -0.45 5.98 8.29
C GLU A 19 0.72 5.16 8.87
N ARG A 20 0.74 4.94 10.19
CA ARG A 20 1.77 4.12 10.84
C ARG A 20 1.75 2.66 10.37
N SER A 21 0.56 2.08 10.25
CA SER A 21 0.41 0.68 9.81
C SER A 21 0.83 0.51 8.36
N LEU A 22 0.46 1.45 7.48
CA LEU A 22 0.90 1.45 6.09
C LEU A 22 2.41 1.71 5.95
N ALA A 23 2.98 2.58 6.79
CA ALA A 23 4.42 2.84 6.82
C ALA A 23 5.20 1.61 7.25
N ALA A 24 4.64 0.79 8.15
CA ALA A 24 5.26 -0.45 8.60
C ALA A 24 5.48 -1.42 7.44
N VAL A 25 4.50 -1.62 6.53
CA VAL A 25 4.65 -2.46 5.33
C VAL A 25 5.90 -2.05 4.55
N PRO A 26 6.81 -2.95 4.14
CA PRO A 26 8.06 -2.56 3.50
C PRO A 26 7.81 -2.16 2.05
N ALA A 27 8.66 -1.30 1.49
CA ALA A 27 8.61 -1.03 0.06
C ALA A 27 9.06 -2.26 -0.74
N GLY A 28 8.39 -2.56 -1.84
CA GLY A 28 8.55 -3.79 -2.59
C GLY A 28 7.55 -4.85 -2.19
N TYR A 29 7.89 -6.10 -2.45
CA TYR A 29 7.09 -7.28 -2.16
C TYR A 29 7.29 -7.72 -0.71
N SER A 30 6.22 -8.20 -0.10
CA SER A 30 6.20 -8.82 1.23
C SER A 30 5.11 -9.89 1.31
N CYS A 31 5.30 -10.90 2.15
CA CYS A 31 4.22 -11.82 2.51
C CYS A 31 3.83 -11.67 3.98
N GLY A 32 2.57 -12.00 4.29
CA GLY A 32 2.05 -11.88 5.64
C GLY A 32 0.68 -12.53 5.82
N MET A 33 0.08 -12.25 6.95
CA MET A 33 -1.22 -12.76 7.36
C MET A 33 -2.21 -11.61 7.51
N PHE A 34 -3.44 -11.85 7.08
CA PHE A 34 -4.59 -10.99 7.33
C PHE A 34 -5.85 -11.86 7.43
N GLY A 35 -6.65 -11.67 8.49
CA GLY A 35 -7.86 -12.46 8.71
C GLY A 35 -7.62 -13.97 8.80
N GLY A 36 -6.46 -14.39 9.31
CA GLY A 36 -6.07 -15.81 9.39
C GLY A 36 -5.65 -16.44 8.06
N ARG A 37 -5.55 -15.66 6.98
CA ARG A 37 -5.15 -16.12 5.64
C ARG A 37 -3.81 -15.53 5.25
N ARG A 38 -3.09 -16.19 4.35
CA ARG A 38 -1.79 -15.72 3.85
C ARG A 38 -2.01 -14.78 2.67
N TRP A 39 -1.26 -13.69 2.62
CA TRP A 39 -1.34 -12.65 1.60
C TRP A 39 0.05 -12.28 1.10
N SER A 40 0.18 -11.95 -0.18
CA SER A 40 1.29 -11.16 -0.69
C SER A 40 0.85 -9.70 -0.79
N ALA A 41 1.78 -8.79 -0.53
CA ALA A 41 1.55 -7.35 -0.62
C ALA A 41 2.76 -6.69 -1.29
N THR A 42 2.49 -5.86 -2.29
CA THR A 42 3.47 -5.02 -2.98
C THR A 42 3.18 -3.56 -2.68
N LYS A 43 4.08 -2.88 -1.98
CA LYS A 43 4.02 -1.43 -1.73
C LYS A 43 5.01 -0.70 -2.64
N LYS A 44 4.53 0.32 -3.36
CA LYS A 44 5.35 1.20 -4.20
C LYS A 44 5.14 2.66 -3.79
N PRO A 45 6.03 3.24 -2.96
CA PRO A 45 6.04 4.69 -2.75
C PRO A 45 6.51 5.42 -4.03
N SER A 46 6.04 6.64 -4.24
CA SER A 46 6.60 7.53 -5.26
C SER A 46 8.00 8.01 -4.85
N PRO A 47 8.86 8.41 -5.80
CA PRO A 47 10.20 8.93 -5.49
C PRO A 47 10.17 10.14 -4.55
N ASP A 48 9.15 10.98 -4.68
CA ASP A 48 8.88 12.15 -3.85
C ASP A 48 8.19 11.83 -2.50
N GLY A 49 7.78 10.57 -2.28
CA GLY A 49 7.12 10.13 -1.05
C GLY A 49 5.69 10.64 -0.85
N SER A 50 5.14 11.44 -1.78
CA SER A 50 3.80 12.02 -1.68
C SER A 50 2.69 11.05 -2.06
N ARG A 51 3.01 9.91 -2.67
CA ARG A 51 2.06 8.87 -3.07
C ARG A 51 2.56 7.50 -2.67
N ILE A 52 1.63 6.64 -2.27
CA ILE A 52 1.87 5.22 -2.05
C ILE A 52 0.84 4.45 -2.86
N TRP A 53 1.30 3.53 -3.70
CA TRP A 53 0.46 2.50 -4.29
C TRP A 53 0.66 1.21 -3.53
N LEU A 54 -0.42 0.52 -3.20
CA LEU A 54 -0.36 -0.80 -2.58
C LEU A 54 -1.30 -1.74 -3.31
N PHE A 55 -0.79 -2.93 -3.61
CA PHE A 55 -1.57 -4.05 -4.12
C PHE A 55 -1.27 -5.29 -3.29
N ALA A 56 -2.30 -5.98 -2.85
CA ALA A 56 -2.19 -7.22 -2.11
C ALA A 56 -3.21 -8.24 -2.62
N GLU A 57 -2.80 -9.50 -2.62
CA GLU A 57 -3.62 -10.64 -3.04
C GLU A 57 -3.51 -11.76 -2.02
N GLU A 58 -4.62 -12.47 -1.84
CA GLU A 58 -4.72 -13.61 -0.96
C GLU A 58 -4.08 -14.83 -1.64
N LEU A 59 -3.09 -15.43 -0.99
CA LEU A 59 -2.40 -16.60 -1.51
C LEU A 59 -3.29 -17.83 -1.33
N GLY A 60 -3.81 -18.35 -2.45
CA GLY A 60 -4.68 -19.53 -2.48
C GLY A 60 -6.18 -19.24 -2.58
N ALA A 61 -6.58 -17.97 -2.78
CA ALA A 61 -7.95 -17.60 -3.09
C ALA A 61 -8.01 -16.36 -4.00
N ASN A 62 -9.20 -15.75 -4.13
CA ASN A 62 -9.44 -14.61 -5.02
C ASN A 62 -9.53 -13.27 -4.27
N GLY A 63 -9.01 -13.20 -3.04
CA GLY A 63 -9.01 -11.98 -2.25
C GLY A 63 -8.03 -10.96 -2.83
N ILE A 64 -8.50 -9.74 -3.12
CA ILE A 64 -7.63 -8.63 -3.53
C ILE A 64 -7.87 -7.39 -2.67
N VAL A 65 -6.80 -6.64 -2.42
CA VAL A 65 -6.81 -5.29 -1.83
C VAL A 65 -5.88 -4.39 -2.63
N SER A 66 -6.39 -3.26 -3.12
CA SER A 66 -5.62 -2.34 -3.96
C SER A 66 -6.07 -0.92 -3.73
N PHE A 67 -5.12 -0.01 -3.51
CA PHE A 67 -5.42 1.40 -3.30
C PHE A 67 -4.23 2.31 -3.60
N ASN A 68 -4.52 3.60 -3.69
CA ASN A 68 -3.54 4.67 -3.72
C ASN A 68 -3.73 5.58 -2.51
N ALA A 69 -2.67 5.85 -1.76
CA ALA A 69 -2.65 6.87 -0.73
C ALA A 69 -1.85 8.09 -1.21
N TYR A 70 -2.30 9.28 -0.81
CA TYR A 70 -1.73 10.56 -1.18
C TYR A 70 -1.53 11.41 0.06
N ARG A 71 -0.34 11.98 0.19
CA ARG A 71 -0.05 13.03 1.16
C ARG A 71 -0.04 14.36 0.42
N LEU A 72 -1.01 15.21 0.72
CA LEU A 72 -1.15 16.53 0.12
C LEU A 72 -0.29 17.55 0.89
N THR A 73 0.06 18.64 0.22
CA THR A 73 0.89 19.72 0.78
C THR A 73 0.26 20.41 1.98
N ASP A 74 -1.07 20.39 2.08
CA ASP A 74 -1.86 20.91 3.22
C ASP A 74 -1.88 19.94 4.42
N GLY A 75 -1.11 18.85 4.38
CA GLY A 75 -1.08 17.82 5.43
C GLY A 75 -2.25 16.83 5.37
N THR A 76 -3.18 17.02 4.45
CA THR A 76 -4.29 16.07 4.21
C THR A 76 -3.76 14.74 3.69
N PHE A 77 -4.21 13.64 4.30
CA PHE A 77 -3.94 12.28 3.83
C PHE A 77 -5.21 11.70 3.18
N LEU A 78 -5.10 11.25 1.93
CA LEU A 78 -6.23 10.75 1.15
C LEU A 78 -5.95 9.34 0.66
N VAL A 79 -6.89 8.43 0.90
CA VAL A 79 -6.84 7.06 0.39
C VAL A 79 -7.91 6.85 -0.68
N LYS A 80 -7.52 6.24 -1.79
CA LYS A 80 -8.39 5.91 -2.93
C LYS A 80 -8.33 4.41 -3.21
N PRO A 81 -9.31 3.63 -2.73
CA PRO A 81 -9.47 2.23 -3.09
C PRO A 81 -9.68 2.03 -4.60
N CYS A 82 -9.15 0.95 -5.16
CA CYS A 82 -9.42 0.53 -6.53
C CYS A 82 -10.54 -0.52 -6.54
N GLU A 83 -11.73 -0.16 -7.00
CA GLU A 83 -12.86 -1.10 -7.19
C GLU A 83 -13.25 -1.90 -5.93
N MET A 84 -13.06 -1.31 -4.73
CA MET A 84 -13.44 -1.91 -3.45
C MET A 84 -13.81 -0.86 -2.40
N SER A 85 -14.40 -1.32 -1.28
CA SER A 85 -14.80 -0.44 -0.19
C SER A 85 -13.60 0.10 0.59
N MET A 86 -13.76 1.32 1.11
CA MET A 86 -12.79 1.94 2.01
C MET A 86 -12.58 1.11 3.29
N ALA A 87 -13.67 0.56 3.84
CA ALA A 87 -13.63 -0.31 5.01
C ALA A 87 -12.69 -1.51 4.82
N LYS A 88 -12.75 -2.20 3.66
CA LYS A 88 -11.86 -3.33 3.37
C LYS A 88 -10.39 -2.93 3.34
N VAL A 89 -10.09 -1.74 2.81
CA VAL A 89 -8.73 -1.19 2.79
C VAL A 89 -8.24 -0.89 4.21
N GLU A 90 -9.07 -0.27 5.03
CA GLU A 90 -8.76 0.01 6.45
C GLU A 90 -8.51 -1.27 7.24
N GLU A 91 -9.44 -2.23 7.18
CA GLU A 91 -9.32 -3.52 7.85
C GLU A 91 -8.03 -4.22 7.44
N PHE A 92 -7.71 -4.24 6.14
CA PHE A 92 -6.48 -4.84 5.64
C PHE A 92 -5.24 -4.13 6.18
N VAL A 93 -5.14 -2.81 6.05
CA VAL A 93 -3.92 -2.07 6.46
C VAL A 93 -3.70 -2.15 7.96
N LEU A 94 -4.75 -2.06 8.77
CA LEU A 94 -4.65 -2.14 10.24
C LEU A 94 -4.40 -3.58 10.72
N GLY A 95 -4.95 -4.56 10.02
CA GLY A 95 -4.91 -5.98 10.37
C GLY A 95 -3.76 -6.78 9.76
N TYR A 96 -3.11 -6.29 8.70
CA TYR A 96 -2.01 -6.99 8.04
C TYR A 96 -0.80 -7.12 8.97
N ARG A 97 -0.26 -8.33 9.05
CA ARG A 97 0.93 -8.66 9.83
C ARG A 97 1.91 -9.38 8.93
N MET A 98 3.11 -8.82 8.76
CA MET A 98 4.14 -9.48 7.96
C MET A 98 4.51 -10.83 8.56
N GLY A 99 4.70 -11.80 7.67
CA GLY A 99 5.20 -13.11 8.04
C GLY A 99 6.65 -12.99 8.49
N GLN A 100 6.94 -13.46 9.70
CA GLN A 100 8.28 -13.75 10.15
C GLN A 100 8.57 -15.20 9.76
N ASN A 101 9.65 -15.43 9.04
CA ASN A 101 10.19 -16.77 8.82
C ASN A 101 10.65 -17.35 10.17
N SER A 102 10.88 -18.66 10.22
CA SER A 102 11.30 -19.35 11.44
C SER A 102 12.63 -18.84 12.01
N ASP A 103 13.45 -18.16 11.21
CA ASP A 103 14.69 -17.51 11.63
C ASP A 103 14.51 -16.04 12.03
N GLY A 104 13.27 -15.52 12.01
CA GLY A 104 12.96 -14.11 12.23
C GLY A 104 13.19 -13.20 11.02
N SER A 105 13.51 -13.75 9.83
CA SER A 105 13.61 -12.95 8.61
C SER A 105 12.22 -12.66 8.04
N VAL A 106 11.99 -11.45 7.51
CA VAL A 106 10.74 -11.14 6.81
C VAL A 106 10.86 -11.56 5.35
N GLU A 107 9.94 -12.38 4.84
CA GLU A 107 9.88 -12.71 3.40
C GLU A 107 9.50 -11.44 2.63
N THR A 108 10.53 -10.70 2.24
CA THR A 108 10.43 -9.41 1.57
C THR A 108 11.39 -9.37 0.40
N ARG A 109 10.99 -8.70 -0.67
CA ARG A 109 11.87 -8.41 -1.81
C ARG A 109 11.78 -6.91 -2.05
N PRO A 110 12.88 -6.16 -1.89
CA PRO A 110 12.84 -4.71 -2.03
C PRO A 110 12.39 -4.33 -3.44
N LEU A 111 11.75 -3.16 -3.55
CA LEU A 111 11.45 -2.60 -4.85
C LEU A 111 12.78 -2.32 -5.56
N VAL A 112 13.01 -2.98 -6.70
CA VAL A 112 14.17 -2.65 -7.55
C VAL A 112 13.97 -1.20 -8.02
N PRO A 113 14.93 -0.30 -7.80
CA PRO A 113 14.83 1.05 -8.33
C PRO A 113 14.65 0.97 -9.85
N ASP A 114 13.69 1.71 -10.37
CA ASP A 114 13.55 1.88 -11.82
C ASP A 114 14.82 2.58 -12.29
N ASP A 115 15.79 1.82 -12.82
CA ASP A 115 17.14 2.29 -13.16
C ASP A 115 17.13 3.24 -14.37
N GLY A 116 15.96 3.74 -14.79
CA GLY A 116 15.84 4.72 -15.85
C GLY A 116 16.49 4.28 -17.16
N ARG A 117 16.63 2.96 -17.42
CA ARG A 117 17.14 2.42 -18.69
C ARG A 117 16.09 2.63 -19.78
N ASN A 118 16.04 3.89 -20.18
CA ASN A 118 15.45 4.42 -21.37
C ASN A 118 15.96 3.60 -22.55
N LEU A 119 15.06 2.94 -23.27
CA LEU A 119 15.33 2.37 -24.59
C LEU A 119 15.57 3.50 -25.61
N ARG A 120 16.58 4.35 -25.41
CA ARG A 120 17.19 5.13 -26.49
C ARG A 120 18.13 4.19 -27.23
N GLY A 121 17.56 3.38 -28.12
CA GLY A 121 18.31 2.32 -28.77
C GLY A 121 17.61 1.66 -29.95
N ALA A 122 16.81 2.38 -30.73
CA ALA A 122 16.48 1.96 -32.09
C ALA A 122 16.69 3.15 -33.03
N ARG A 123 17.97 3.41 -33.34
CA ARG A 123 18.31 4.04 -34.61
C ARG A 123 18.12 2.98 -35.68
N ARG A 124 17.21 3.21 -36.61
CA ARG A 124 17.47 3.30 -38.05
C ARG A 124 16.27 3.91 -38.73
#